data_AF-F8E962-F1
#
_entry.id   AF-F8E962-F1
#
_cell.length_a   1.000
_cell.length_b   1.000
_cell.length_c   1.000
_cell.angle_alpha   90.00
_cell.angle_beta   90.00
_cell.angle_gamma   90.00
#
_symmetry.space_group_name_H-M   'P 1'
#
loop_
_entity.id
_entity.type
_entity.pdbx_description
1 polymer ?
#
loop_
_entity_poly.entity_id
_entity_poly.type
_entity_poly.pdbx_seq_one_letter_code
_entity_poly.pdbx_strand_id
1 'polypeptide(L)'
;MELAKFNGERKQKHKELHSEKFCKKELLLAPINLAHIFETDVVIFRFQKLLIDNKSKAVARTLAESARFAAVNLLDLINNEIRATFKIKEDSLDIVLFDSVAGGAGYVSKLFDMDINNFLNSIKKQLSCHEKCNTGCRNCLCDYTNQSFWDIFERKSALEWINMF
;
A
#
# COMPACT_ATOMS: atom_id res chain seq x y z
N MET A 1 -12.02 -18.87 -12.42
CA MET A 1 -11.34 -19.43 -11.23
C MET A 1 -12.41 -19.86 -10.25
N GLU A 2 -12.43 -21.14 -9.86
CA GLU A 2 -13.36 -21.68 -8.88
C GLU A 2 -13.25 -20.92 -7.56
N LEU A 3 -14.39 -20.42 -7.08
CA LEU A 3 -14.54 -19.96 -5.70
C LEU A 3 -14.23 -21.15 -4.79
N ALA A 4 -13.14 -21.05 -4.03
CA ALA A 4 -12.79 -22.05 -3.05
C ALA A 4 -13.97 -22.27 -2.09
N LYS A 5 -14.59 -23.46 -2.17
CA LYS A 5 -15.62 -23.90 -1.23
C LYS A 5 -14.96 -24.18 0.12
N PHE A 6 -14.98 -23.21 1.03
CA PHE A 6 -14.51 -23.37 2.40
C PHE A 6 -15.61 -23.98 3.27
N ASN A 7 -15.67 -25.31 3.32
CA ASN A 7 -16.44 -26.03 4.33
C ASN A 7 -15.55 -26.29 5.54
N GLY A 8 -15.63 -25.42 6.55
CA GLY A 8 -14.88 -25.58 7.80
C GLY A 8 -15.55 -24.82 8.93
N GLU A 9 -16.53 -25.46 9.57
CA GLU A 9 -17.09 -24.95 10.82
C GLU A 9 -16.04 -25.06 11.92
N ARG A 10 -15.74 -23.95 12.61
CA ARG A 10 -14.78 -23.93 13.72
C ARG A 10 -15.52 -23.69 15.03
N LYS A 11 -15.34 -24.58 16.00
CA LYS A 11 -15.79 -24.34 17.37
C LYS A 11 -14.89 -23.31 18.03
N GLN A 12 -15.43 -22.13 18.30
CA GLN A 12 -14.72 -21.08 19.03
C GLN A 12 -15.69 -20.36 19.96
N LYS A 13 -15.36 -20.33 21.25
CA LYS A 13 -16.10 -19.54 22.23
C LYS A 13 -15.75 -18.06 22.04
N HIS A 14 -16.72 -17.27 21.60
CA HIS A 14 -16.59 -15.82 21.50
C HIS A 14 -17.13 -15.17 22.77
N LYS A 15 -16.28 -14.42 23.48
CA LYS A 15 -16.68 -13.53 24.58
C LYS A 15 -16.89 -12.14 24.00
N GLU A 16 -18.09 -11.61 24.12
CA GLU A 16 -18.40 -10.24 23.71
C GLU A 16 -17.63 -9.24 24.59
N LEU A 17 -16.91 -8.32 23.95
CA LEU A 17 -16.08 -7.33 24.64
C LEU A 17 -16.89 -6.36 25.51
N HIS A 18 -18.14 -6.05 25.12
CA HIS A 18 -18.95 -5.05 25.81
C HIS A 18 -19.79 -5.62 26.96
N SER A 19 -20.35 -6.82 26.80
CA SER A 19 -21.29 -7.43 27.75
C SER A 19 -20.64 -8.46 28.68
N GLU A 20 -19.39 -8.85 28.37
CA GLU A 20 -18.68 -9.98 28.95
C GLU A 20 -19.39 -11.34 28.85
N LYS A 21 -20.50 -11.41 28.11
CA LYS A 21 -21.27 -12.64 27.90
C LYS A 21 -20.64 -13.48 26.80
N PHE A 22 -20.86 -14.78 26.89
CA PHE A 22 -20.51 -15.71 25.84
C PHE A 22 -21.60 -15.73 24.76
N CYS A 23 -21.18 -15.70 23.50
CA CYS A 23 -22.11 -15.85 22.38
C CYS A 23 -22.79 -17.22 22.46
N LYS A 24 -24.11 -17.27 22.23
CA LYS A 24 -24.89 -18.52 22.22
C LYS A 24 -24.46 -19.49 21.11
N LYS A 25 -23.85 -18.96 20.05
CA LYS A 25 -23.41 -19.71 18.88
C LYS A 25 -21.93 -20.06 19.03
N GLU A 26 -21.65 -21.33 19.32
CA GLU A 26 -20.28 -21.84 19.47
C GLU A 26 -19.64 -22.27 18.14
N LEU A 27 -20.46 -22.41 17.10
CA LEU A 27 -20.02 -22.71 15.74
C LEU A 27 -19.84 -21.41 14.94
N LEU A 28 -18.59 -21.05 14.70
CA LEU A 28 -18.26 -20.01 13.73
C LEU A 28 -18.22 -20.63 12.33
N LEU A 29 -18.91 -19.99 11.40
CA LEU A 29 -18.72 -20.26 9.98
C LEU A 29 -17.31 -19.87 9.57
N ALA A 30 -16.78 -20.52 8.54
CA ALA A 30 -15.52 -20.12 7.94
C ALA A 30 -15.55 -18.61 7.58
N PRO A 31 -14.44 -17.87 7.72
CA PRO A 31 -14.38 -16.48 7.33
C PRO A 31 -14.78 -16.34 5.86
N ILE A 32 -15.79 -15.53 5.60
CA ILE A 32 -16.23 -15.20 4.24
C ILE A 32 -15.32 -14.08 3.74
N ASN A 33 -14.68 -14.29 2.60
CA ASN A 33 -13.90 -13.23 1.96
C ASN A 33 -14.86 -12.24 1.28
N LEU A 34 -14.94 -11.02 1.82
CA LEU A 34 -15.73 -9.92 1.25
C LEU A 34 -14.95 -9.12 0.19
N ALA A 35 -13.80 -9.63 -0.26
CA ALA A 35 -13.01 -8.96 -1.28
C ALA A 35 -13.79 -8.86 -2.60
N HIS A 36 -13.83 -7.65 -3.14
CA HIS A 36 -14.29 -7.37 -4.47
C HIS A 36 -13.11 -7.49 -5.45
N ILE A 37 -13.29 -8.26 -6.52
CA ILE A 37 -12.33 -8.30 -7.64
C ILE A 37 -12.82 -7.29 -8.66
N PHE A 38 -11.95 -6.37 -9.07
CA PHE A 38 -12.24 -5.44 -10.15
C PHE A 38 -11.04 -5.32 -11.07
N GLU A 39 -11.32 -5.06 -12.33
CA GLU A 39 -10.32 -4.80 -13.35
C GLU A 39 -10.04 -3.30 -13.39
N THR A 40 -8.76 -2.94 -13.46
CA THR A 40 -8.30 -1.55 -13.51
C THR A 40 -6.94 -1.50 -14.20
N ASP A 41 -6.58 -0.33 -14.71
CA ASP A 41 -5.24 -0.04 -15.18
C ASP A 41 -4.24 -0.13 -14.03
N VAL A 42 -3.05 -0.64 -14.35
CA VAL A 42 -1.95 -0.87 -13.41
C VAL A 42 -0.63 -0.48 -14.07
N VAL A 43 0.21 0.24 -13.34
CA VAL A 43 1.62 0.46 -13.70
C VAL A 43 2.52 -0.16 -12.63
N ILE A 44 3.62 -0.77 -13.08
CA ILE A 44 4.58 -1.44 -12.20
C ILE A 44 5.96 -0.82 -12.39
N PHE A 45 6.48 -0.20 -11.34
CA PHE A 45 7.86 0.25 -11.26
C PHE A 45 8.71 -0.84 -10.62
N ARG A 46 9.60 -1.43 -11.41
CA ARG A 46 10.52 -2.48 -10.94
C ARG A 46 11.89 -1.91 -10.64
N PHE A 47 12.29 -2.03 -9.39
CA PHE A 47 13.63 -1.68 -8.93
C PHE A 47 14.47 -2.96 -8.82
N GLN A 48 15.54 -3.05 -9.60
CA GLN A 48 16.48 -4.18 -9.59
C GLN A 48 17.49 -4.06 -8.44
N LYS A 49 16.97 -3.88 -7.22
CA LYS A 49 17.74 -3.83 -5.98
C LYS A 49 16.87 -4.32 -4.84
N LEU A 50 17.40 -5.20 -4.00
CA LEU A 50 16.65 -5.73 -2.87
C LEU A 50 16.70 -4.79 -1.66
N LEU A 51 15.67 -4.90 -0.82
CA LEU A 51 15.68 -4.41 0.54
C LEU A 51 16.30 -5.48 1.45
N ILE A 52 17.57 -5.32 1.83
CA ILE A 52 18.27 -6.27 2.70
C ILE A 52 18.15 -5.78 4.15
N ASP A 53 17.03 -6.07 4.82
CA ASP A 53 16.86 -5.90 6.28
C ASP A 53 15.53 -6.52 6.77
N ASN A 54 15.40 -6.76 8.08
CA ASN A 54 14.15 -7.12 8.77
C ASN A 54 13.03 -6.08 8.54
N LYS A 55 13.37 -4.82 8.24
CA LYS A 55 12.43 -3.73 7.95
C LYS A 55 11.99 -3.65 6.48
N SER A 56 12.38 -4.60 5.65
CA SER A 56 12.12 -4.59 4.20
C SER A 56 10.63 -4.39 3.83
N LYS A 57 9.68 -4.96 4.58
CA LYS A 57 8.24 -4.71 4.32
C LYS A 57 7.79 -3.28 4.68
N ALA A 58 8.29 -2.74 5.78
CA ALA A 58 7.98 -1.38 6.23
C ALA A 58 8.53 -0.33 5.26
N VAL A 59 9.78 -0.51 4.82
CA VAL A 59 10.40 0.34 3.80
C VAL A 59 9.65 0.22 2.46
N ALA A 60 9.33 -1.00 2.01
CA ALA A 60 8.56 -1.20 0.78
C ALA A 60 7.17 -0.56 0.83
N ARG A 61 6.47 -0.64 1.97
CA ARG A 61 5.18 0.05 2.17
C ARG A 61 5.35 1.56 2.09
N THR A 62 6.39 2.08 2.74
CA THR A 62 6.70 3.52 2.74
C THR A 62 7.01 4.02 1.33
N LEU A 63 7.80 3.26 0.56
CA LEU A 63 8.10 3.55 -0.84
C LEU A 63 6.85 3.54 -1.70
N ALA A 64 5.98 2.52 -1.55
CA ALA A 64 4.72 2.44 -2.29
C ALA A 64 3.80 3.64 -2.03
N GLU A 65 3.65 4.06 -0.77
CA GLU A 65 2.87 5.24 -0.43
C GLU A 65 3.51 6.54 -0.94
N SER A 66 4.84 6.67 -0.83
CA SER A 66 5.53 7.84 -1.38
C SER A 66 5.40 7.94 -2.91
N ALA A 67 5.45 6.81 -3.62
CA ALA A 67 5.18 6.72 -5.05
C ALA A 67 3.74 7.09 -5.41
N ARG A 68 2.77 6.67 -4.59
CA ARG A 68 1.37 7.06 -4.73
C ARG A 68 1.20 8.58 -4.66
N PHE A 69 1.70 9.23 -3.61
CA PHE A 69 1.61 10.68 -3.47
C PHE A 69 2.39 11.41 -4.55
N ALA A 70 3.57 10.91 -4.93
CA ALA A 70 4.33 11.47 -6.04
C ALA A 70 3.54 11.46 -7.35
N ALA A 71 2.89 10.34 -7.68
CA ALA A 71 2.03 10.22 -8.86
C ALA A 71 0.83 11.17 -8.80
N VAL A 72 0.13 11.21 -7.66
CA VAL A 72 -1.02 12.11 -7.44
C VAL A 72 -0.61 13.57 -7.64
N ASN A 73 0.52 13.99 -7.06
CA ASN A 73 1.02 15.35 -7.19
C ASN A 73 1.44 15.69 -8.62
N LEU A 74 2.07 14.75 -9.34
CA LEU A 74 2.54 14.96 -10.71
C LEU A 74 1.39 15.02 -11.73
N LEU A 75 0.30 14.32 -11.44
CA LEU A 75 -0.90 14.28 -12.28
C LEU A 75 -1.98 15.28 -11.86
N ASP A 76 -1.73 16.08 -10.82
CA ASP A 76 -2.67 17.04 -10.22
C ASP A 76 -4.03 16.39 -9.85
N LEU A 77 -3.95 15.28 -9.11
CA LEU A 77 -5.10 14.48 -8.69
C LEU A 77 -5.39 14.62 -7.21
N ILE A 78 -6.54 14.09 -6.79
CA ILE A 78 -6.89 13.92 -5.39
C ILE A 78 -6.29 12.60 -4.88
N ASN A 79 -5.87 12.56 -3.61
CA ASN A 79 -5.18 11.42 -2.99
C ASN A 79 -5.88 10.05 -3.16
N ASN A 80 -7.20 10.03 -3.29
CA ASN A 80 -7.98 8.81 -3.39
C ASN A 80 -8.02 8.21 -4.80
N GLU A 81 -7.63 8.95 -5.84
CA GLU A 81 -7.73 8.51 -7.24
C GLU A 81 -6.77 7.36 -7.57
N ILE A 82 -5.57 7.36 -6.98
CA ILE A 82 -4.54 6.33 -7.19
C ILE A 82 -4.30 5.57 -5.89
N ARG A 83 -4.14 4.24 -6.00
CA ARG A 83 -3.77 3.33 -4.91
C ARG A 83 -2.41 2.70 -5.17
N ALA A 84 -1.80 2.21 -4.10
CA ALA A 84 -0.48 1.61 -4.16
C ALA A 84 -0.36 0.33 -3.34
N THR A 85 0.39 -0.61 -3.90
CA THR A 85 0.86 -1.81 -3.21
C THR A 85 2.28 -2.14 -3.67
N PHE A 86 2.88 -3.15 -3.08
CA PHE A 86 4.23 -3.57 -3.42
C PHE A 86 4.34 -5.09 -3.43
N LYS A 87 5.32 -5.59 -4.18
CA LYS A 87 5.72 -7.00 -4.18
C LYS A 87 7.23 -7.08 -4.05
N ILE A 88 7.69 -7.65 -2.94
CA ILE A 88 9.09 -8.00 -2.75
C ILE A 88 9.34 -9.35 -3.43
N LYS A 89 10.37 -9.43 -4.26
CA LYS A 89 10.87 -10.64 -4.90
C LYS A 89 12.31 -10.90 -4.45
N GLU A 90 12.89 -12.02 -4.89
CA GLU A 90 14.27 -12.38 -4.53
C GLU A 90 15.29 -11.29 -4.90
N ASP A 91 15.19 -10.71 -6.11
CA ASP A 91 16.18 -9.74 -6.61
C ASP A 91 15.59 -8.35 -6.92
N SER A 92 14.33 -8.11 -6.60
CA SER A 92 13.67 -6.85 -6.97
C SER A 92 12.53 -6.44 -6.04
N LEU A 93 12.26 -5.14 -6.04
CA LEU A 93 11.06 -4.54 -5.47
C LEU A 93 10.18 -4.04 -6.61
N ASP A 94 8.96 -4.55 -6.69
CA ASP A 94 7.91 -4.00 -7.56
C ASP A 94 7.04 -3.06 -6.73
N ILE A 95 6.95 -1.79 -7.12
CA ILE A 95 5.93 -0.86 -6.66
C ILE A 95 4.83 -0.84 -7.70
N VAL A 96 3.60 -1.10 -7.25
CA VAL A 96 2.42 -1.25 -8.11
C VAL A 96 1.46 -0.11 -7.81
N LEU A 97 1.18 0.73 -8.81
CA LEU A 97 0.17 1.78 -8.74
C LEU A 97 -1.01 1.42 -9.63
N PHE A 98 -2.22 1.69 -9.16
CA PHE A 98 -3.44 1.38 -9.88
C PHE A 98 -4.53 2.42 -9.60
N ASP A 99 -5.45 2.59 -10.54
CA ASP A 99 -6.59 3.48 -10.32
C ASP A 99 -7.52 2.90 -9.24
N SER A 100 -8.15 3.77 -8.46
CA SER A 100 -9.04 3.37 -7.37
C SER A 100 -10.42 2.92 -7.84
N VAL A 101 -10.78 3.18 -9.09
CA VAL A 101 -12.11 2.94 -9.67
C VAL A 101 -12.08 1.74 -10.61
N ALA A 102 -13.14 0.91 -10.55
CA ALA A 102 -13.32 -0.20 -11.48
C ALA A 102 -13.43 0.29 -12.93
N GLY A 103 -12.79 -0.42 -13.85
CA GLY A 103 -12.69 -0.07 -15.27
C GLY A 103 -11.47 0.80 -15.61
N GLY A 104 -10.77 1.36 -14.62
CA GLY A 104 -9.64 2.25 -14.82
C GLY A 104 -10.07 3.65 -15.26
N ALA A 105 -9.61 4.67 -14.55
CA ALA A 105 -9.77 6.06 -14.97
C ALA A 105 -8.70 6.47 -16.00
N GLY A 106 -7.67 5.65 -16.16
CA GLY A 106 -6.54 5.87 -17.06
C GLY A 106 -5.48 6.81 -16.49
N TYR A 107 -5.48 7.10 -15.18
CA TYR A 107 -4.50 8.02 -14.59
C TYR A 107 -3.13 7.38 -14.51
N VAL A 108 -3.05 6.15 -13.98
CA VAL A 108 -1.77 5.45 -13.85
C VAL A 108 -1.11 5.16 -15.20
N SER A 109 -1.89 5.00 -16.27
CA SER A 109 -1.40 4.82 -17.63
C SER A 109 -0.60 6.02 -18.12
N LYS A 110 -0.94 7.25 -17.69
CA LYS A 110 -0.18 8.48 -18.01
C LYS A 110 1.21 8.52 -17.38
N LEU A 111 1.46 7.75 -16.33
CA LEU A 111 2.79 7.66 -15.71
C LEU A 111 3.80 6.93 -16.60
N PHE A 112 3.33 6.16 -17.59
CA PHE A 112 4.21 5.42 -18.51
C PHE A 112 4.97 6.36 -19.45
N ASP A 113 4.34 7.44 -19.88
CA ASP A 113 4.94 8.44 -20.77
C ASP A 113 5.78 9.48 -20.02
N MET A 114 5.83 9.40 -18.68
CA MET A 114 6.54 10.35 -17.85
C MET A 114 8.03 10.01 -17.74
N ASP A 115 8.87 11.04 -17.71
CA ASP A 115 10.29 10.86 -17.40
C ASP A 115 10.45 10.23 -16.00
N ILE A 116 11.09 9.06 -15.97
CA ILE A 116 11.33 8.30 -14.75
C ILE A 116 12.13 9.13 -13.72
N ASN A 117 13.04 9.99 -14.17
CA ASN A 117 13.82 10.83 -13.25
C ASN A 117 12.94 11.86 -12.54
N ASN A 118 11.97 12.44 -13.26
CA ASN A 118 10.99 13.34 -12.66
C ASN A 118 10.15 12.61 -11.61
N PHE A 119 9.73 11.37 -11.90
CA PHE A 119 8.97 10.55 -10.96
C PHE A 119 9.80 10.21 -9.70
N LEU A 120 11.04 9.75 -9.86
CA LEU A 120 11.96 9.46 -8.75
C LEU A 120 12.26 10.70 -7.90
N ASN A 121 12.45 11.86 -8.53
CA ASN A 121 12.65 13.13 -7.81
C ASN A 121 11.40 13.53 -7.02
N SER A 122 10.20 13.31 -7.56
CA SER A 122 8.95 13.54 -6.83
C SER A 122 8.81 12.61 -5.62
N ILE A 123 9.21 11.33 -5.74
CA ILE A 123 9.28 10.40 -4.59
C ILE A 123 10.25 10.91 -3.52
N LYS A 124 11.47 11.29 -3.92
CA LYS A 124 12.49 11.85 -3.01
C LYS A 124 11.98 13.11 -2.30
N LYS A 125 11.27 13.98 -3.02
CA LYS A 125 10.64 15.19 -2.46
C LYS A 125 9.57 14.84 -1.44
N GLN A 126 8.71 13.86 -1.73
CA GLN A 126 7.68 13.39 -0.80
C GLN A 126 8.30 12.84 0.50
N LEU A 127 9.39 12.09 0.37
CA LEU A 127 10.13 11.54 1.51
C LEU A 127 10.95 12.61 2.26
N SER A 128 11.26 13.74 1.63
CA SER A 128 12.01 14.87 2.22
C SER A 128 11.08 15.84 2.95
N CYS A 129 10.45 15.35 4.01
CA CYS A 129 9.48 16.12 4.81
C CYS A 129 10.10 17.37 5.47
N HIS A 130 9.47 18.53 5.27
CA HIS A 130 9.86 19.81 5.88
C HIS A 130 9.89 19.76 7.41
N GLU A 131 8.92 19.07 8.03
CA GLU A 131 8.82 18.91 9.49
C GLU A 131 9.87 17.93 10.06
N LYS A 132 10.71 17.33 9.22
CA LYS A 132 11.79 16.41 9.62
C LYS A 132 11.30 15.23 10.48
N CYS A 133 10.04 14.81 10.35
CA CYS A 133 9.42 13.74 11.14
C CYS A 133 10.18 12.40 11.05
N ASN A 134 10.24 11.59 12.11
CA ASN A 134 11.09 10.39 12.06
C ASN A 134 10.52 9.26 11.17
N THR A 135 9.22 8.96 11.29
CA THR A 135 8.55 7.83 10.62
C THR A 135 7.67 8.28 9.46
N GLY A 136 6.66 9.10 9.71
CA GLY A 136 5.72 9.65 8.75
C GLY A 136 4.78 10.63 9.46
N CYS A 137 4.28 11.65 8.75
CA CYS A 137 3.33 12.60 9.33
C CYS A 137 2.29 13.01 8.29
N ARG A 138 1.28 13.78 8.72
CA ARG A 138 0.19 14.27 7.87
C ARG A 138 0.66 15.15 6.70
N ASN A 139 1.86 15.73 6.79
CA ASN A 139 2.42 16.57 5.74
C ASN A 139 3.19 15.79 4.67
N CYS A 140 3.44 14.48 4.84
CA CYS A 140 4.27 13.71 3.90
C CYS A 140 3.78 12.30 3.56
N LEU A 141 3.28 11.52 4.52
CA LEU A 141 3.00 10.10 4.28
C LEU A 141 1.66 9.64 4.86
N CYS A 142 1.12 10.38 5.84
CA CYS A 142 -0.12 10.00 6.50
C CYS A 142 -1.31 10.65 5.82
N ASP A 143 -2.10 9.84 5.13
CA ASP A 143 -3.44 10.17 4.63
C ASP A 143 -4.46 9.20 5.25
N TYR A 144 -5.71 9.62 5.43
CA TYR A 144 -6.71 8.77 6.09
C TYR A 144 -6.91 7.43 5.38
N THR A 145 -6.68 7.39 4.07
CA THR A 145 -6.83 6.15 3.30
C THR A 145 -5.70 5.14 3.52
N ASN A 146 -4.60 5.53 4.17
CA ASN A 146 -3.49 4.66 4.53
C ASN A 146 -3.28 4.54 6.06
N GLN A 147 -4.31 4.88 6.85
CA GLN A 147 -4.26 4.90 8.32
C GLN A 147 -3.75 3.60 8.94
N SER A 148 -4.10 2.45 8.35
CA SER A 148 -3.65 1.13 8.82
C SER A 148 -2.14 0.91 8.78
N PHE A 149 -1.39 1.80 8.11
CA PHE A 149 0.06 1.66 7.93
C PHE A 149 0.87 2.76 8.63
N TRP A 150 0.23 3.71 9.34
CA TRP A 150 0.94 4.85 9.93
C TRP A 150 2.04 4.44 10.90
N ASP A 151 1.81 3.38 11.68
CA ASP A 151 2.75 2.90 12.69
C ASP A 151 3.97 2.16 12.12
N ILE A 152 3.93 1.78 10.83
CA ILE A 152 4.98 0.99 10.20
C ILE A 152 5.82 1.77 9.19
N PHE A 153 5.61 3.09 9.07
CA PHE A 153 6.38 3.89 8.11
C PHE A 153 7.84 4.10 8.54
N GLU A 154 8.76 3.89 7.60
CA GLU A 154 10.22 4.02 7.76
C GLU A 154 10.75 5.04 6.74
N ARG A 155 10.35 6.32 6.87
CA ARG A 155 10.67 7.39 5.89
C ARG A 155 12.15 7.58 5.62
N LYS A 156 13.00 7.58 6.66
CA LYS A 156 14.44 7.80 6.48
C LYS A 156 15.09 6.66 5.72
N SER A 157 14.81 5.42 6.08
CA SER A 157 15.32 4.24 5.39
C SER A 157 14.79 4.15 3.95
N ALA A 158 13.53 4.53 3.71
CA ALA A 158 12.98 4.64 2.36
C ALA A 158 13.71 5.71 1.52
N LEU A 159 14.01 6.87 2.11
CA LEU A 159 14.76 7.94 1.45
C LEU A 159 16.19 7.51 1.10
N GLU A 160 16.89 6.88 2.05
CA GLU A 160 18.24 6.35 1.83
C GLU A 160 18.26 5.33 0.69
N TRP A 161 17.26 4.44 0.66
CA TRP A 161 17.17 3.42 -0.38
C TRP A 161 16.87 4.00 -1.77
N ILE A 162 15.91 4.93 -1.88
CA ILE A 162 15.56 5.52 -3.17
C ILE A 162 16.68 6.41 -3.73
N ASN A 163 17.57 6.95 -2.88
CA ASN A 163 18.73 7.71 -3.31
C ASN A 163 19.82 6.87 -4.01
N MET A 164 19.67 5.55 -4.03
CA MET A 164 20.54 4.65 -4.80
C MET A 164 20.21 4.64 -6.31
N PHE A 165 19.11 5.28 -6.72
CA PHE A 165 18.63 5.43 -8.09
C PHE A 165 18.58 6.92 -8.44
#